data_AF-U9U1K5-F1
#
_entry.id   AF-U9U1K5-F1
#
_cell.length_a   1.000
_cell.length_b   1.000
_cell.length_c   1.000
_cell.angle_alpha   90.00
_cell.angle_beta   90.00
_cell.angle_gamma   90.00
#
_symmetry.space_group_name_H-M   'P 1'
#
loop_
_entity.id
_entity.type
_entity.pdbx_description
1 polymer ?
#
loop_
_entity_poly.entity_id
_entity_poly.type
_entity_poly.pdbx_seq_one_letter_code
_entity_poly.pdbx_strand_id
1 'polypeptide(L)'
;MTSIRKELIVATLNKIVSLTDYKIYNDINKRYEFQKKTILDDKSLTKVERMEAINSLTIYYDYQKVLYNKGTKRLCEECQQICFATLYCEHCVRTYLKNNFSNWTSGNYYIDDLIQKCQLESLRPDQIIEWIPYDNLQNIEYISSKVYSADWIDGRYYIWDPELEQLKRFGMHKVILKRLINVNNANENWFEEAKSNLTISNKYSGIVRFYGLTQDPSNNKDYMLVIAL
;
A
#
# COMPACT_ATOMS: atom_id res chain seq x y z
N MET A 1 -5.80 25.89 14.26
CA MET A 1 -5.19 24.54 14.23
C MET A 1 -3.71 24.70 13.93
N THR A 2 -2.82 24.21 14.77
CA THR A 2 -1.38 24.18 14.48
C THR A 2 -1.12 23.24 13.32
N SER A 3 -0.41 23.71 12.30
CA SER A 3 0.01 22.87 11.17
C SER A 3 0.94 21.75 11.68
N ILE A 4 0.66 20.51 11.28
CA ILE A 4 1.48 19.34 11.63
C ILE A 4 2.77 19.37 10.81
N ARG A 5 3.93 19.37 11.47
CA ARG A 5 5.24 19.37 10.80
C ARG A 5 5.61 17.96 10.34
N LYS A 6 5.09 17.56 9.17
CA LYS A 6 5.32 16.20 8.60
C LYS A 6 6.81 15.85 8.43
N GLU A 7 7.62 16.80 7.96
CA GLU A 7 9.07 16.61 7.80
C GLU A 7 9.77 16.33 9.12
N LEU A 8 9.37 17.03 10.19
CA LEU A 8 9.90 16.79 11.53
C LEU A 8 9.54 15.39 12.02
N ILE A 9 8.29 14.94 11.81
CA ILE A 9 7.86 13.58 12.17
C ILE A 9 8.72 12.53 11.45
N VAL A 10 8.91 12.68 10.14
CA VAL A 10 9.74 11.75 9.34
C VAL A 10 11.19 11.75 9.83
N ALA A 11 11.77 12.93 10.07
CA ALA A 11 13.12 13.05 10.60
C ALA A 11 13.28 12.39 11.98
N THR A 12 12.30 12.58 12.87
CA THR A 12 12.27 11.94 14.19
C THR A 12 12.19 10.42 14.07
N LEU A 13 11.31 9.88 13.21
CA LEU A 13 11.19 8.44 13.00
C LEU A 13 12.49 7.83 12.47
N ASN A 14 13.12 8.45 11.47
CA ASN A 14 14.41 7.99 10.93
C ASN A 14 15.51 7.98 12.00
N LYS A 15 15.58 9.04 12.82
CA LYS A 15 16.52 9.12 13.94
C LYS A 15 16.28 8.02 14.97
N ILE A 16 15.03 7.76 15.32
CA ILE A 16 14.68 6.73 16.30
C ILE A 16 15.06 5.33 15.81
N VAL A 17 14.85 5.05 14.51
CA VAL A 17 15.29 3.79 13.88
C VAL A 17 16.82 3.66 13.94
N SER A 18 17.58 4.72 13.68
CA SER A 18 19.05 4.67 13.75
C SER A 18 19.60 4.54 15.17
N LEU A 19 18.87 5.02 16.18
CA LEU A 19 19.20 4.86 17.60
C LEU A 19 18.82 3.48 18.16
N THR A 20 18.07 2.67 17.42
CA THR A 20 17.62 1.36 17.89
C THR A 20 18.79 0.37 17.89
N ASP A 21 19.25 -0.05 19.08
CA ASP A 21 20.22 -1.13 19.21
C ASP A 21 19.53 -2.49 18.98
N TYR A 22 19.80 -3.11 17.84
CA TYR A 22 19.21 -4.39 17.44
C TYR A 22 19.73 -5.60 18.23
N LYS A 23 20.81 -5.46 19.02
CA LYS A 23 21.28 -6.51 19.94
C LYS A 23 20.50 -6.46 21.25
N ILE A 24 20.18 -5.26 21.74
CA ILE A 24 19.37 -5.06 22.95
C ILE A 24 17.89 -5.31 22.65
N TYR A 25 17.36 -4.63 21.64
CA TYR A 25 15.97 -4.77 21.16
C TYR A 25 15.93 -5.82 20.06
N ASN A 26 16.18 -7.07 20.44
CA ASN A 26 16.43 -8.17 19.52
C ASN A 26 15.17 -8.76 18.84
N ASP A 27 13.97 -8.40 19.29
CA ASP A 27 12.70 -8.76 18.65
C ASP A 27 11.86 -7.53 18.31
N ILE A 28 10.88 -7.73 17.42
CA ILE A 28 10.06 -6.64 16.88
C ILE A 28 9.24 -5.91 17.95
N ASN A 29 8.74 -6.61 18.97
CA ASN A 29 7.93 -6.01 20.02
C ASN A 29 8.80 -5.09 20.89
N LYS A 30 9.99 -5.55 21.29
CA LYS A 30 10.94 -4.73 22.05
C LYS A 30 11.35 -3.46 21.29
N ARG A 31 11.59 -3.59 19.98
CA ARG A 31 11.89 -2.43 19.12
C ARG A 31 10.73 -1.44 19.12
N TYR A 32 9.52 -1.91 18.87
CA TYR A 32 8.33 -1.05 18.85
C TYR A 32 8.13 -0.31 20.17
N GLU A 33 8.22 -1.00 21.31
CA GLU A 33 8.04 -0.37 22.63
C GLU A 33 9.12 0.69 22.93
N PHE A 34 10.38 0.39 22.61
CA PHE A 34 11.47 1.37 22.73
C PHE A 34 11.23 2.60 21.86
N GLN A 35 10.91 2.39 20.59
CA GLN A 35 10.70 3.47 19.63
C GLN A 35 9.48 4.32 20.02
N LYS A 36 8.37 3.68 20.41
CA LYS A 36 7.15 4.36 20.88
C LYS A 36 7.42 5.20 22.13
N LYS A 37 8.13 4.66 23.12
CA LYS A 37 8.52 5.40 24.32
C LYS A 37 9.38 6.62 23.97
N THR A 38 10.34 6.44 23.06
CA THR A 38 11.21 7.53 22.61
C THR A 38 10.43 8.66 21.94
N ILE A 39 9.39 8.35 21.15
CA ILE A 39 8.49 9.36 20.57
C ILE A 39 7.70 10.09 21.66
N LEU A 40 7.18 9.36 22.64
CA LEU A 40 6.40 9.94 23.75
C LEU A 40 7.22 10.92 24.58
N ASP A 41 8.50 10.62 24.78
CA ASP A 41 9.45 11.42 25.57
C ASP A 41 10.04 12.61 24.77
N ASP A 42 9.84 12.66 23.44
CA ASP A 42 10.38 13.73 22.58
C ASP A 42 9.63 15.06 22.80
N LYS A 43 10.30 15.99 23.50
CA LYS A 43 9.77 17.33 23.80
C LYS A 43 9.68 18.25 22.58
N SER A 44 10.34 17.94 21.46
CA SER A 44 10.29 18.74 20.24
C SER A 44 8.97 18.57 19.46
N LEU A 45 8.29 17.45 19.68
CA LEU A 45 6.99 17.15 19.09
C LEU A 45 5.85 17.68 19.97
N THR A 46 4.84 18.24 19.33
CA THR A 46 3.55 18.52 19.97
C THR A 46 2.81 17.22 20.26
N LYS A 47 1.76 17.27 21.11
CA LYS A 47 0.92 16.10 21.39
C LYS A 47 0.34 15.46 20.11
N VAL A 48 -0.10 16.29 19.16
CA VAL A 48 -0.67 15.83 17.88
C VAL A 48 0.40 15.17 17.02
N GLU A 49 1.60 15.77 16.94
CA GLU A 49 2.71 15.19 16.16
C GLU A 49 3.21 13.86 16.75
N ARG A 50 3.23 13.71 18.08
CA ARG A 50 3.54 12.42 18.71
C ARG A 50 2.52 11.35 18.33
N MET A 51 1.24 11.70 18.31
CA MET A 51 0.18 10.76 17.92
C MET A 51 0.35 10.33 16.46
N GLU A 52 0.64 11.27 15.56
CA GLU A 52 0.89 10.99 14.14
C GLU A 52 2.16 10.13 13.93
N ALA A 53 3.24 10.42 14.66
CA ALA A 53 4.46 9.64 14.64
C ALA A 53 4.24 8.21 15.16
N ILE A 54 3.49 8.04 16.25
CA ILE A 54 3.12 6.71 16.78
C ILE A 54 2.23 5.95 15.80
N ASN A 55 1.29 6.63 15.15
CA ASN A 55 0.45 6.02 14.13
C ASN A 55 1.30 5.49 12.96
N SER A 56 2.21 6.32 12.44
CA SER A 56 3.16 5.94 11.38
C SER A 56 4.05 4.77 11.79
N LEU A 57 4.58 4.79 13.02
CA LEU A 57 5.35 3.69 13.60
C LEU A 57 4.52 2.40 13.69
N THR A 58 3.27 2.51 14.11
CA THR A 58 2.36 1.36 14.29
C THR A 58 1.97 0.75 12.95
N ILE A 59 1.76 1.56 11.90
CA ILE A 59 1.55 1.08 10.53
C ILE A 59 2.73 0.19 10.08
N TYR A 60 3.97 0.63 10.31
CA TYR A 60 5.16 -0.16 9.97
C TYR A 60 5.27 -1.44 10.81
N TYR A 61 5.04 -1.33 12.12
CA TYR A 61 5.04 -2.46 13.05
C TYR A 61 4.02 -3.54 12.66
N ASP A 62 2.78 -3.15 12.34
CA ASP A 62 1.72 -4.06 11.92
C ASP A 62 2.09 -4.81 10.65
N TYR A 63 2.61 -4.10 9.64
CA TYR A 63 3.08 -4.74 8.41
C TYR A 63 4.17 -5.76 8.64
N GLN A 64 5.17 -5.45 9.47
CA GLN A 64 6.23 -6.39 9.80
C GLN A 64 5.69 -7.63 10.52
N LYS A 65 4.71 -7.46 11.44
CA LYS A 65 4.07 -8.59 12.11
C LYS A 65 3.33 -9.50 11.12
N VAL A 66 2.53 -8.91 10.24
CA VAL A 66 1.75 -9.64 9.22
C VAL A 66 2.69 -10.32 8.19
N LEU A 67 3.72 -9.61 7.70
CA LEU A 67 4.67 -10.14 6.73
C LEU A 67 5.44 -11.35 7.25
N TYR A 68 5.95 -11.28 8.48
CA TYR A 68 6.79 -12.34 9.05
C TYR A 68 6.01 -13.37 9.89
N ASN A 69 4.69 -13.19 10.03
CA ASN A 69 3.85 -13.97 10.94
C ASN A 69 4.45 -14.05 12.36
N LYS A 70 4.95 -12.93 12.87
CA LYS A 70 5.66 -12.82 14.15
C LYS A 70 5.15 -11.65 14.97
N GLY A 71 5.34 -11.72 16.29
CA GLY A 71 4.91 -10.69 17.23
C GLY A 71 3.55 -11.01 17.86
N THR A 72 3.01 -10.03 18.57
CA THR A 72 1.77 -10.19 19.35
C THR A 72 0.56 -10.31 18.43
N LYS A 73 -0.29 -11.29 18.72
CA LYS A 73 -1.57 -11.51 18.06
C LYS A 73 -2.72 -11.00 18.93
N ARG A 74 -3.86 -10.72 18.31
CA ARG A 74 -5.12 -10.39 19.00
C ARG A 74 -6.29 -11.11 18.36
N LEU A 75 -7.38 -11.28 19.10
CA LEU A 75 -8.66 -11.66 18.53
C LEU A 75 -9.28 -10.43 17.87
N CYS A 76 -9.70 -10.53 16.61
CA CYS A 76 -10.47 -9.47 15.97
C CYS A 76 -11.93 -9.53 16.44
N GLU A 77 -12.48 -8.39 16.85
CA GLU A 77 -13.86 -8.30 17.33
C GLU A 77 -14.87 -8.52 16.20
N GLU A 78 -14.58 -8.07 14.99
CA GLU A 78 -15.48 -8.27 13.83
C GLU A 78 -15.53 -9.72 13.34
N CYS A 79 -14.40 -10.27 12.90
CA CYS A 79 -14.38 -11.58 12.24
C CYS A 79 -14.06 -12.76 13.18
N GLN A 80 -13.80 -12.51 14.47
CA GLN A 80 -13.47 -13.52 15.47
C GLN A 80 -12.24 -14.39 15.12
N GLN A 81 -11.38 -13.90 14.21
CA GLN A 81 -10.13 -14.57 13.84
C GLN A 81 -8.95 -13.93 14.58
N ILE A 82 -7.93 -14.75 14.82
CA ILE A 82 -6.66 -14.26 15.36
C ILE A 82 -5.90 -13.52 14.25
N CYS A 83 -5.60 -12.25 14.48
CA CYS A 83 -4.90 -11.39 13.53
C CYS A 83 -3.64 -10.75 14.15
N PHE A 84 -2.70 -10.34 13.30
CA PHE A 84 -1.45 -9.72 13.71
C PHE A 84 -1.55 -8.20 13.78
N ALA A 85 -2.25 -7.55 12.85
CA ALA A 85 -2.31 -6.10 12.80
C ALA A 85 -3.09 -5.51 13.99
N THR A 86 -2.68 -4.33 14.44
CA THR A 86 -3.24 -3.57 15.56
C THR A 86 -4.28 -2.57 15.06
N LEU A 87 -3.95 -1.83 14.00
CA LEU A 87 -4.78 -0.75 13.45
C LEU A 87 -5.90 -1.25 12.52
N TYR A 88 -5.79 -2.48 12.04
CA TYR A 88 -6.77 -3.13 11.17
C TYR A 88 -6.72 -4.64 11.42
N CYS A 89 -7.57 -5.39 10.73
CA CYS A 89 -7.49 -6.84 10.65
C CYS A 89 -7.20 -7.26 9.21
N GLU A 90 -6.08 -7.94 8.98
CA GLU A 90 -5.71 -8.41 7.63
C GLU A 90 -6.76 -9.34 7.03
N HIS A 91 -7.49 -10.11 7.85
CA HIS A 91 -8.57 -10.99 7.38
C HIS A 91 -9.82 -10.22 6.98
N CYS A 92 -10.20 -9.18 7.75
CA CYS A 92 -11.35 -8.32 7.40
C CYS A 92 -11.09 -7.58 6.09
N VAL A 93 -9.89 -7.02 5.92
CA VAL A 93 -9.49 -6.34 4.68
C VAL A 93 -9.55 -7.30 3.49
N ARG A 94 -8.99 -8.51 3.60
CA ARG A 94 -9.05 -9.52 2.53
C ARG A 94 -10.47 -9.97 2.23
N THR A 95 -11.33 -10.08 3.24
CA THR A 95 -12.74 -10.42 3.06
C THR A 95 -13.50 -9.32 2.34
N TYR A 96 -13.29 -8.06 2.74
CA TYR A 96 -13.82 -6.89 2.05
C TYR A 96 -13.42 -6.89 0.57
N LEU A 97 -12.13 -7.12 0.28
CA LEU A 97 -11.64 -7.22 -1.09
C LEU A 97 -12.31 -8.39 -1.83
N LYS A 98 -12.33 -9.59 -1.25
CA LYS A 98 -12.97 -10.75 -1.88
C LYS A 98 -14.44 -10.50 -2.26
N ASN A 99 -15.18 -9.83 -1.39
CA ASN A 99 -16.61 -9.51 -1.63
C ASN A 99 -16.82 -8.51 -2.75
N ASN A 100 -15.79 -7.74 -3.12
CA ASN A 100 -15.86 -6.69 -4.13
C ASN A 100 -15.16 -7.08 -5.44
N PHE A 101 -14.71 -8.34 -5.62
CA PHE A 101 -13.98 -8.77 -6.84
C PHE A 101 -14.67 -8.42 -8.15
N SER A 102 -16.00 -8.41 -8.19
CA SER A 102 -16.78 -7.99 -9.36
C SER A 102 -16.57 -6.53 -9.75
N ASN A 103 -16.15 -5.67 -8.81
CA ASN A 103 -15.98 -4.23 -9.02
C ASN A 103 -14.62 -3.88 -9.65
N TRP A 104 -13.65 -4.82 -9.67
CA TRP A 104 -12.31 -4.61 -10.22
C TRP A 104 -12.05 -5.46 -11.47
N THR A 105 -13.07 -5.69 -12.30
CA THR A 105 -12.87 -6.46 -13.53
C THR A 105 -12.32 -5.59 -14.66
N SER A 106 -11.25 -6.08 -15.29
CA SER A 106 -10.70 -5.56 -16.54
C SER A 106 -11.41 -6.11 -17.78
N GLY A 107 -12.28 -7.11 -17.60
CA GLY A 107 -12.79 -7.94 -18.69
C GLY A 107 -11.78 -8.97 -19.22
N ASN A 108 -10.55 -9.01 -18.67
CA ASN A 108 -9.53 -10.00 -19.01
C ASN A 108 -9.31 -10.96 -17.83
N TYR A 109 -9.63 -12.24 -18.04
CA TYR A 109 -9.51 -13.28 -17.01
C TYR A 109 -8.13 -13.36 -16.34
N TYR A 110 -7.04 -13.27 -17.11
CA TYR A 110 -5.68 -13.43 -16.56
C TYR A 110 -5.26 -12.23 -15.70
N ILE A 111 -5.69 -11.03 -16.07
CA ILE A 111 -5.44 -9.81 -15.29
C ILE A 111 -6.27 -9.84 -14.01
N ASP A 112 -7.55 -10.19 -14.11
CA ASP A 112 -8.45 -10.27 -12.97
C ASP A 112 -7.97 -11.33 -11.97
N ASP A 113 -7.54 -12.51 -12.43
CA ASP A 113 -6.96 -13.56 -11.58
C ASP A 113 -5.68 -13.08 -10.87
N LEU A 114 -4.78 -12.38 -11.57
CA LEU A 114 -3.57 -11.80 -10.98
C LEU A 114 -3.89 -10.78 -9.88
N ILE A 115 -4.82 -9.86 -10.15
CA ILE A 115 -5.23 -8.82 -9.20
C ILE A 115 -5.89 -9.46 -7.98
N GLN A 116 -6.81 -10.40 -8.17
CA GLN A 116 -7.49 -11.11 -7.08
C GLN A 116 -6.50 -11.88 -6.21
N LYS A 117 -5.51 -12.58 -6.81
CA LYS A 117 -4.43 -13.24 -6.05
C LYS A 117 -3.64 -12.24 -5.20
N CYS A 118 -3.27 -11.09 -5.76
CA CYS A 118 -2.60 -10.03 -5.01
C CYS A 118 -3.48 -9.51 -3.84
N GLN A 119 -4.78 -9.31 -4.07
CA GLN A 119 -5.73 -8.85 -3.06
C GLN A 119 -5.93 -9.86 -1.91
N LEU A 120 -5.97 -11.15 -2.21
CA LEU A 120 -6.06 -12.22 -1.20
C LEU A 120 -4.80 -12.31 -0.32
N GLU A 121 -3.65 -11.91 -0.87
CA GLU A 121 -2.37 -11.90 -0.16
C GLU A 121 -2.02 -10.51 0.42
N SER A 122 -2.89 -9.51 0.27
CA SER A 122 -2.60 -8.15 0.73
C SER A 122 -2.27 -8.12 2.23
N LEU A 123 -1.19 -7.40 2.55
CA LEU A 123 -0.66 -7.33 3.91
C LEU A 123 -1.16 -6.10 4.66
N ARG A 124 -1.47 -5.00 3.96
CA ARG A 124 -1.88 -3.71 4.53
C ARG A 124 -2.79 -2.93 3.57
N PRO A 125 -3.67 -2.05 4.07
CA PRO A 125 -4.59 -1.27 3.24
C PRO A 125 -3.92 -0.47 2.12
N ASP A 126 -2.78 0.15 2.38
CA ASP A 126 -2.09 1.02 1.43
C ASP A 126 -1.24 0.27 0.39
N GLN A 127 -1.25 -1.07 0.44
CA GLN A 127 -0.57 -1.95 -0.51
C GLN A 127 -1.49 -2.77 -1.43
N ILE A 128 -2.79 -2.50 -1.42
CA ILE A 128 -3.75 -3.20 -2.27
C ILE A 128 -3.49 -2.91 -3.74
N ILE A 129 -3.49 -3.96 -4.55
CA ILE A 129 -3.39 -3.90 -6.01
C ILE A 129 -4.80 -3.81 -6.59
N GLU A 130 -5.01 -2.91 -7.56
CA GLU A 130 -6.32 -2.63 -8.15
C GLU A 130 -6.29 -2.73 -9.69
N TRP A 131 -7.43 -3.08 -10.27
CA TRP A 131 -7.73 -2.62 -11.62
C TRP A 131 -8.20 -1.19 -11.52
N ILE A 132 -7.56 -0.29 -12.26
CA ILE A 132 -7.83 1.15 -12.24
C ILE A 132 -8.51 1.50 -13.57
N PRO A 133 -9.82 1.82 -13.57
CA PRO A 133 -10.50 2.30 -14.76
C PRO A 133 -9.74 3.49 -15.33
N TYR A 134 -9.50 3.48 -16.65
CA TYR A 134 -8.74 4.55 -17.30
C TYR A 134 -9.40 5.92 -17.12
N ASP A 135 -10.73 5.96 -17.05
CA ASP A 135 -11.51 7.17 -16.80
C ASP A 135 -11.27 7.79 -15.40
N ASN A 136 -10.67 7.03 -14.47
CA ASN A 136 -10.26 7.55 -13.16
C ASN A 136 -8.88 8.23 -13.21
N LEU A 137 -8.24 8.31 -14.39
CA LEU A 137 -6.96 8.97 -14.62
C LEU A 137 -7.17 10.24 -15.44
N GLN A 138 -6.74 11.37 -14.89
CA GLN A 138 -6.86 12.70 -15.51
C GLN A 138 -5.48 13.31 -15.77
N ASN A 139 -5.45 14.39 -16.55
CA ASN A 139 -4.24 15.18 -16.81
C ASN A 139 -3.06 14.30 -17.24
N ILE A 140 -3.32 13.38 -18.19
CA ILE A 140 -2.33 12.43 -18.66
C ILE A 140 -1.29 13.16 -19.53
N GLU A 141 -0.05 13.21 -19.06
CA GLU A 141 1.04 13.95 -19.69
C GLU A 141 2.17 12.99 -20.09
N TYR A 142 2.68 13.14 -21.31
CA TYR A 142 3.84 12.37 -21.77
C TYR A 142 5.10 12.83 -21.06
N ILE A 143 5.88 11.87 -20.52
CA ILE A 143 7.18 12.13 -19.90
C ILE A 143 8.29 11.68 -20.85
N SER A 144 8.33 10.40 -21.20
CA SER A 144 9.35 9.84 -22.09
C SER A 144 8.98 8.46 -22.60
N SER A 145 9.21 8.19 -23.89
CA SER A 145 9.01 6.90 -24.56
C SER A 145 7.66 6.24 -24.24
N LYS A 146 7.60 5.40 -23.21
CA LYS A 146 6.43 4.61 -22.76
C LYS A 146 5.90 5.05 -21.39
N VAL A 147 6.35 6.19 -20.90
CA VAL A 147 6.11 6.68 -19.54
C VAL A 147 5.33 7.99 -19.59
N TYR A 148 4.27 8.05 -18.79
CA TYR A 148 3.37 9.18 -18.65
C TYR A 148 3.15 9.48 -17.16
N SER A 149 2.74 10.70 -16.82
CA SER A 149 2.14 11.01 -15.52
C SER A 149 0.63 11.16 -15.67
N ALA A 150 -0.10 10.94 -14.59
CA ALA A 150 -1.54 11.21 -14.50
C ALA A 150 -1.92 11.58 -13.06
N ASP A 151 -3.06 12.25 -12.90
CA ASP A 151 -3.75 12.40 -11.62
C ASP A 151 -4.78 11.26 -11.47
N TRP A 152 -4.62 10.41 -10.46
CA TRP A 152 -5.60 9.37 -10.15
C TRP A 152 -6.63 9.91 -9.16
N ILE A 153 -7.88 10.13 -9.63
CA ILE A 153 -8.95 10.85 -8.92
C ILE A 153 -9.23 10.25 -7.53
N ASP A 154 -9.54 8.95 -7.52
CA ASP A 154 -9.89 8.21 -6.31
C ASP A 154 -8.67 8.01 -5.40
N GLY A 155 -7.52 7.81 -6.04
CA GLY A 155 -6.30 7.41 -5.40
C GLY A 155 -6.33 6.03 -4.74
N ARG A 156 -5.20 5.68 -4.14
CA ARG A 156 -5.01 4.41 -3.46
C ARG A 156 -5.83 4.33 -2.18
N TYR A 157 -6.13 3.11 -1.75
CA TYR A 157 -6.49 2.89 -0.36
C TYR A 157 -5.37 3.33 0.58
N TYR A 158 -5.75 3.79 1.77
CA TYR A 158 -4.79 4.25 2.79
C TYR A 158 -5.02 3.60 4.15
N ILE A 159 -6.27 3.44 4.58
CA ILE A 159 -6.60 2.89 5.89
C ILE A 159 -7.90 2.08 5.85
N TRP A 160 -8.03 1.13 6.77
CA TRP A 160 -9.27 0.43 7.07
C TRP A 160 -10.06 1.23 8.11
N ASP A 161 -11.33 1.51 7.84
CA ASP A 161 -12.27 2.05 8.81
C ASP A 161 -13.03 0.90 9.47
N PRO A 162 -12.78 0.60 10.76
CA PRO A 162 -13.51 -0.47 11.44
C PRO A 162 -14.98 -0.14 11.71
N GLU A 163 -15.34 1.14 11.89
CA GLU A 163 -16.73 1.53 12.19
C GLU A 163 -17.63 1.39 10.96
N LEU A 164 -17.06 1.67 9.78
CA LEU A 164 -17.77 1.58 8.50
C LEU A 164 -17.49 0.25 7.76
N GLU A 165 -16.66 -0.63 8.33
CA GLU A 165 -16.19 -1.88 7.73
C GLU A 165 -15.72 -1.72 6.27
N GLN A 166 -15.00 -0.65 5.97
CA GLN A 166 -14.60 -0.32 4.59
C GLN A 166 -13.21 0.29 4.51
N LEU A 167 -12.60 0.18 3.33
CA LEU A 167 -11.34 0.84 3.03
C LEU A 167 -11.58 2.31 2.64
N LYS A 168 -10.80 3.21 3.24
CA LYS A 168 -10.78 4.63 2.88
C LYS A 168 -9.70 4.90 1.85
N ARG A 169 -10.04 5.73 0.87
CA ARG A 169 -9.13 6.20 -0.16
C ARG A 169 -8.37 7.45 0.29
N PHE A 170 -7.15 7.60 -0.20
CA PHE A 170 -6.30 8.76 0.04
C PHE A 170 -6.83 10.01 -0.69
N GLY A 171 -7.53 9.81 -1.80
CA GLY A 171 -7.94 10.87 -2.71
C GLY A 171 -6.90 11.16 -3.79
N MET A 172 -7.18 12.21 -4.55
CA MET A 172 -6.45 12.54 -5.77
C MET A 172 -4.95 12.71 -5.52
N HIS A 173 -4.14 11.97 -6.28
CA HIS A 173 -2.69 12.11 -6.25
C HIS A 173 -2.06 11.72 -7.59
N LYS A 174 -0.83 12.19 -7.81
CA LYS A 174 -0.06 11.90 -9.02
C LYS A 174 0.46 10.47 -9.03
N VAL A 175 0.40 9.87 -10.21
CA VAL A 175 0.93 8.54 -10.51
C VAL A 175 1.75 8.56 -11.80
N ILE A 176 2.61 7.57 -11.96
CA ILE A 176 3.30 7.27 -13.20
C ILE A 176 2.59 6.12 -13.89
N LEU A 177 2.35 6.27 -15.19
CA LEU A 177 1.84 5.22 -16.07
C LEU A 177 2.98 4.71 -16.94
N LYS A 178 3.31 3.42 -16.83
CA LYS A 178 4.29 2.76 -17.70
C LYS A 178 3.56 1.82 -18.66
N ARG A 179 3.57 2.16 -19.95
CA ARG A 179 2.93 1.37 -21.01
C ARG A 179 3.67 0.04 -21.22
N LEU A 180 2.89 -1.04 -21.20
CA LEU A 180 3.32 -2.41 -21.42
C LEU A 180 3.03 -2.77 -22.89
N ILE A 181 4.00 -2.52 -23.78
CA ILE A 181 3.83 -2.76 -25.22
C ILE A 181 4.07 -4.23 -25.56
N ASN A 182 3.18 -4.81 -26.35
CA ASN A 182 3.40 -6.11 -26.97
C ASN A 182 4.40 -5.95 -28.13
N VAL A 183 5.65 -6.38 -27.95
CA VAL A 183 6.62 -6.39 -29.05
C VAL A 183 6.33 -7.61 -29.91
N ASN A 184 5.71 -7.39 -31.08
CA ASN A 184 5.55 -8.34 -32.21
C ASN A 184 5.57 -9.84 -31.83
N ASN A 185 4.46 -10.35 -31.29
CA ASN A 185 4.23 -11.78 -30.99
C ASN A 185 5.07 -12.41 -29.84
N ALA A 186 5.61 -11.63 -28.92
CA ALA A 186 6.09 -12.12 -27.62
C ALA A 186 4.97 -12.02 -26.56
N ASN A 187 3.90 -12.80 -26.72
CA ASN A 187 2.66 -12.71 -25.91
C ASN A 187 2.83 -12.90 -24.38
N GLU A 188 4.01 -13.25 -23.88
CA GLU A 188 4.26 -13.53 -22.46
C GLU A 188 5.07 -12.45 -21.73
N ASN A 189 5.89 -11.64 -22.43
CA ASN A 189 6.90 -10.81 -21.76
C ASN A 189 6.28 -9.68 -20.91
N TRP A 190 5.25 -9.00 -21.42
CA TRP A 190 4.62 -7.89 -20.73
C TRP A 190 3.81 -8.34 -19.50
N PHE A 191 3.17 -9.51 -19.59
CA PHE A 191 2.33 -10.03 -18.51
C PHE A 191 3.20 -10.56 -17.37
N GLU A 192 4.30 -11.26 -17.67
CA GLU A 192 5.26 -11.67 -16.65
C GLU A 192 5.95 -10.47 -15.99
N GLU A 193 6.24 -9.39 -16.75
CA GLU A 193 6.69 -8.12 -16.16
C GLU A 193 5.65 -7.56 -15.17
N ALA A 194 4.38 -7.47 -15.57
CA ALA A 194 3.31 -6.98 -14.70
C ALA A 194 3.16 -7.86 -13.45
N LYS A 195 3.04 -9.17 -13.63
CA LYS A 195 2.90 -10.15 -12.57
C LYS A 195 4.04 -10.10 -11.56
N SER A 196 5.29 -10.05 -12.03
CA SER A 196 6.47 -9.94 -11.16
C SER A 196 6.42 -8.65 -10.33
N ASN A 197 6.23 -7.50 -10.99
CA ASN A 197 6.21 -6.20 -10.31
C ASN A 197 5.06 -6.08 -9.30
N LEU A 198 3.84 -6.47 -9.68
CA LEU A 198 2.67 -6.41 -8.80
C LEU A 198 2.81 -7.34 -7.60
N THR A 199 3.23 -8.59 -7.82
CA THR A 199 3.38 -9.58 -6.73
C THR A 199 4.42 -9.16 -5.71
N ILE A 200 5.57 -8.65 -6.17
CA ILE A 200 6.66 -8.23 -5.30
C ILE A 200 6.26 -6.95 -4.54
N SER A 201 5.69 -5.96 -5.22
CA SER A 201 5.29 -4.67 -4.61
C SER A 201 4.11 -4.79 -3.65
N ASN A 202 3.25 -5.79 -3.83
CA ASN A 202 2.17 -6.14 -2.90
C ASN A 202 2.70 -6.67 -1.56
N LYS A 203 3.93 -7.22 -1.54
CA LYS A 203 4.53 -7.84 -0.34
C LYS A 203 5.58 -6.97 0.32
N TYR A 204 6.40 -6.26 -0.45
CA TYR A 204 7.60 -5.60 0.06
C TYR A 204 7.55 -4.08 -0.10
N SER A 205 7.62 -3.37 1.03
CA SER A 205 7.60 -1.90 1.08
C SER A 205 8.92 -1.21 0.69
N GLY A 206 9.99 -1.98 0.43
CA GLY A 206 11.30 -1.46 0.00
C GLY A 206 11.48 -1.36 -1.51
N ILE A 207 10.43 -1.64 -2.27
CA ILE A 207 10.41 -1.63 -3.73
C ILE A 207 9.44 -0.56 -4.19
N VAL A 208 9.65 -0.05 -5.41
CA VAL A 208 8.74 0.87 -6.08
C VAL A 208 7.31 0.38 -5.92
N ARG A 209 6.43 1.30 -5.52
CA ARG A 209 5.05 0.97 -5.24
C ARG A 209 4.26 0.91 -6.54
N PHE A 210 3.67 -0.24 -6.83
CA PHE A 210 2.72 -0.42 -7.93
C PHE A 210 1.31 -0.43 -7.36
N TYR A 211 0.42 0.38 -7.93
CA TYR A 211 -0.99 0.44 -7.55
C TYR A 211 -1.83 -0.55 -8.33
N GLY A 212 -1.39 -0.91 -9.54
CA GLY A 212 -2.06 -1.92 -10.35
C GLY A 212 -1.93 -1.69 -11.83
N LEU A 213 -3.01 -1.99 -12.54
CA LEU A 213 -3.07 -1.94 -14.00
C LEU A 213 -4.24 -1.09 -14.47
N THR A 214 -4.07 -0.49 -15.64
CA THR A 214 -5.14 0.14 -16.42
C THR A 214 -4.98 -0.25 -17.89
N GLN A 215 -5.96 0.07 -18.72
CA GLN A 215 -5.89 -0.10 -20.18
C GLN A 215 -6.25 1.21 -20.87
N ASP A 216 -5.34 1.67 -21.71
CA ASP A 216 -5.55 2.82 -22.58
C ASP A 216 -6.61 2.49 -23.63
N PRO A 217 -7.77 3.16 -23.67
CA PRO A 217 -8.87 2.83 -24.58
C PRO A 217 -8.59 3.22 -26.04
N SER A 218 -7.44 3.82 -26.36
CA SER A 218 -7.03 4.13 -27.73
C SER A 218 -6.89 2.86 -28.60
N ASN A 219 -6.67 3.05 -29.90
CA ASN A 219 -6.70 1.99 -30.92
C ASN A 219 -5.85 0.75 -30.61
N ASN A 220 -4.80 0.86 -29.79
CA ASN A 220 -3.91 -0.24 -29.44
C ASN A 220 -4.32 -1.02 -28.18
N LYS A 221 -5.24 -0.48 -27.36
CA LYS A 221 -5.71 -1.10 -26.11
C LYS A 221 -4.57 -1.58 -25.19
N ASP A 222 -3.48 -0.81 -25.18
CA ASP A 222 -2.26 -1.14 -24.44
C ASP A 222 -2.54 -1.12 -22.94
N TYR A 223 -2.08 -2.15 -22.22
CA TYR A 223 -2.08 -2.13 -20.76
C TYR A 223 -0.97 -1.22 -20.23
N MET A 224 -1.20 -0.63 -19.05
CA MET A 224 -0.22 0.22 -18.37
C MET A 224 -0.14 -0.14 -16.89
N LEU A 225 1.09 -0.18 -16.36
CA LEU A 225 1.31 -0.22 -14.91
C LEU A 225 1.05 1.16 -14.33
N VAL A 226 0.30 1.22 -13.23
CA VAL A 226 0.11 2.43 -12.44
C VAL A 226 1.05 2.36 -11.24
N ILE A 227 1.94 3.35 -11.12
CA ILE A 227 3.09 3.35 -10.22
C ILE A 227 3.06 4.61 -9.38
N ALA A 228 3.50 4.52 -8.11
CA ALA A 228 3.76 5.70 -7.30
C ALA A 228 4.82 6.58 -7.94
N LEU A 229 4.60 7.91 -7.88
CA LEU A 229 5.58 8.92 -8.26
C LEU A 229 6.78 8.93 -7.30
#